data_AF-A0A433QFA5-F1
#
_entry.id   AF-A0A433QFA5-F1
#
_cell.length_a   1.000
_cell.length_b   1.000
_cell.length_c   1.000
_cell.angle_alpha   90.00
_cell.angle_beta   90.00
_cell.angle_gamma   90.00
#
_symmetry.space_group_name_H-M   'P 1'
#
loop_
_entity.id
_entity.type
_entity.pdbx_description
1 polymer ?
#
loop_
_entity_poly.entity_id
_entity_poly.type
_entity_poly.pdbx_seq_one_letter_code
_entity_poly.pdbx_strand_id
1 'polypeptide(L)'
;MRWKCNDCRDYDLCQVCKSNNKHNHTPSHSFLAIPYPRNHVLGSTRTHGPAHTQAQRTQGAVYHQAQCDFCESIIKGMRHKCINCPDFDLCDSCIALAATQHPDHTFMQIAKPGHPEIKMQSMY
;
A
#
# COMPACT_ATOMS: atom_id res chain seq x y z
N MET A 1 12.08 -3.34 -3.66
CA MET A 1 11.42 -2.19 -4.32
C MET A 1 10.06 -2.66 -4.78
N ARG A 2 9.09 -1.79 -5.02
CA ARG A 2 8.00 -2.05 -5.96
C ARG A 2 7.95 -0.92 -6.96
N TRP A 3 7.83 -1.26 -8.23
CA TRP A 3 7.47 -0.30 -9.26
C TRP A 3 6.29 -0.95 -9.94
N LYS A 4 5.17 -0.25 -10.08
CA LYS A 4 4.00 -0.68 -10.82
C LYS A 4 3.45 0.61 -11.44
N CYS A 5 3.67 0.78 -12.73
CA CYS A 5 3.29 1.91 -13.62
C CYS A 5 3.34 1.27 -15.04
N ASN A 6 2.49 1.52 -16.03
CA ASN A 6 1.33 2.40 -16.12
C ASN A 6 0.16 1.58 -16.72
N ASP A 7 -0.77 2.21 -17.45
CA ASP A 7 -1.88 1.56 -18.22
C ASP A 7 -2.93 0.82 -17.40
N CYS A 8 -2.66 0.59 -16.12
CA CYS A 8 -3.22 -0.52 -15.37
C CYS A 8 -3.92 -0.08 -14.07
N ARG A 9 -4.66 -1.02 -13.47
CA ARG A 9 -5.85 -0.73 -12.66
C ARG A 9 -5.64 -0.45 -11.17
N ASP A 10 -4.44 -0.66 -10.63
CA ASP A 10 -4.05 -0.40 -9.23
C ASP A 10 -2.53 -0.57 -9.21
N TYR A 11 -1.80 0.54 -9.32
CA TYR A 11 -0.55 0.53 -10.09
C TYR A 11 0.47 1.57 -9.59
N ASP A 12 1.11 1.18 -8.48
CA ASP A 12 1.94 2.00 -7.58
C ASP A 12 3.42 1.63 -7.46
N LEU A 13 4.22 2.59 -7.01
CA LEU A 13 5.66 2.47 -6.99
C LEU A 13 6.28 2.81 -5.62
N CYS A 14 6.90 1.85 -4.91
CA CYS A 14 7.92 2.07 -3.87
C CYS A 14 9.41 1.83 -4.24
N GLN A 15 10.19 2.82 -3.90
CA GLN A 15 11.64 2.83 -3.78
C GLN A 15 11.84 4.00 -2.78
N VAL A 16 12.92 4.75 -2.80
CA VAL A 16 12.77 6.19 -2.52
C VAL A 16 12.10 6.77 -3.78
N CYS A 17 10.80 6.56 -3.96
CA CYS A 17 10.20 5.96 -5.17
C CYS A 17 10.55 6.50 -6.57
N LYS A 18 11.41 5.85 -7.36
CA LYS A 18 12.11 6.50 -8.48
C LYS A 18 12.87 7.69 -7.92
N SER A 19 13.99 7.37 -7.30
CA SER A 19 14.74 8.30 -6.44
C SER A 19 15.29 9.50 -7.18
N ASN A 20 15.17 9.48 -8.50
CA ASN A 20 15.63 10.52 -9.40
C ASN A 20 14.57 10.92 -10.45
N ASN A 21 13.30 10.42 -10.37
CA ASN A 21 12.14 11.10 -10.99
C ASN A 21 10.79 10.48 -10.54
N LYS A 22 10.17 10.99 -9.46
CA LYS A 22 9.13 10.31 -8.64
C LYS A 22 7.73 10.12 -9.28
N HIS A 23 7.65 9.82 -10.58
CA HIS A 23 6.52 10.21 -11.44
C HIS A 23 5.14 9.72 -10.99
N ASN A 24 4.23 10.70 -10.87
CA ASN A 24 2.80 10.51 -10.83
C ASN A 24 2.28 10.16 -12.23
N HIS A 25 2.60 8.93 -12.68
CA HIS A 25 2.00 8.29 -13.85
C HIS A 25 2.44 8.88 -15.23
N THR A 26 2.25 8.11 -16.30
CA THR A 26 2.57 8.41 -17.71
C THR A 26 3.82 9.27 -18.05
N PRO A 27 5.00 8.65 -18.21
CA PRO A 27 6.09 9.19 -19.07
C PRO A 27 5.81 9.07 -20.57
N SER A 28 4.54 9.20 -20.99
CA SER A 28 3.88 8.43 -22.07
C SER A 28 3.71 6.93 -21.78
N HIS A 29 3.42 6.59 -20.51
CA HIS A 29 3.27 5.23 -19.95
C HIS A 29 4.61 4.49 -19.73
N SER A 30 4.76 3.79 -18.60
CA SER A 30 6.03 3.17 -18.19
C SER A 30 5.96 2.37 -16.87
N PHE A 31 6.81 1.35 -16.68
CA PHE A 31 7.43 0.91 -15.40
C PHE A 31 6.74 0.07 -14.32
N LEU A 32 6.73 -1.26 -14.52
CA LEU A 32 6.72 -2.27 -13.45
C LEU A 32 8.15 -2.76 -13.12
N ALA A 33 8.53 -2.79 -11.84
CA ALA A 33 9.73 -3.44 -11.26
C ALA A 33 9.50 -3.77 -9.76
N ILE A 34 8.68 -4.79 -9.51
CA ILE A 34 8.35 -5.36 -8.20
C ILE A 34 9.43 -6.37 -7.78
N PRO A 35 10.11 -6.18 -6.63
CA PRO A 35 9.99 -7.18 -5.58
C PRO A 35 10.03 -6.65 -4.13
N TYR A 36 8.97 -6.96 -3.37
CA TYR A 36 9.02 -7.59 -2.04
C TYR A 36 7.79 -8.49 -1.91
N PRO A 37 7.93 -9.77 -1.49
CA PRO A 37 8.19 -10.12 -0.09
C PRO A 37 9.17 -11.30 0.11
N ARG A 38 9.74 -11.47 1.32
CA ARG A 38 10.46 -12.73 1.69
C ARG A 38 9.79 -13.59 2.76
N ASN A 39 8.90 -13.00 3.57
CA ASN A 39 8.05 -13.73 4.52
C ASN A 39 6.58 -13.41 4.24
N HIS A 40 6.14 -13.59 3.00
CA HIS A 40 4.71 -13.83 2.81
C HIS A 40 4.45 -15.21 3.41
N VAL A 41 3.79 -15.26 4.56
CA VAL A 41 3.28 -16.50 5.15
C VAL A 41 2.11 -16.97 4.29
N LEU A 42 2.42 -17.43 3.08
CA LEU A 42 1.48 -18.10 2.17
C LEU A 42 1.38 -19.57 2.60
N GLY A 43 0.66 -19.79 3.69
CA GLY A 43 0.22 -21.11 4.14
C GLY A 43 1.08 -21.74 5.25
N SER A 44 0.36 -22.25 6.27
CA SER A 44 0.83 -23.21 7.29
C SER A 44 2.02 -22.77 8.16
N THR A 45 1.81 -22.33 9.40
CA THR A 45 1.15 -23.14 10.45
C THR A 45 0.30 -22.31 11.42
N ARG A 46 -0.71 -22.94 12.02
CA ARG A 46 -1.50 -22.36 13.11
C ARG A 46 -0.73 -22.48 14.43
N THR A 47 -0.08 -21.40 14.86
CA THR A 47 0.35 -21.23 16.26
C THR A 47 -0.13 -19.87 16.76
N HIS A 48 -1.19 -19.90 17.56
CA HIS A 48 -1.78 -18.71 18.17
C HIS A 48 -0.83 -18.17 19.26
N GLY A 49 0.02 -17.21 18.92
CA GLY A 49 0.64 -16.30 19.89
C GLY A 49 -0.39 -15.28 20.41
N PRO A 50 -0.20 -14.71 21.62
CA PRO A 50 -1.24 -13.92 22.27
C PRO A 50 -1.56 -12.65 21.47
N ALA A 51 -2.84 -12.50 21.12
CA ALA A 51 -3.33 -11.34 20.39
C ALA A 51 -3.19 -10.08 21.24
N HIS A 52 -2.45 -9.09 20.74
CA HIS A 52 -2.60 -7.72 21.25
C HIS A 52 -3.99 -7.21 20.88
N THR A 53 -4.85 -7.14 21.90
CA THR A 53 -6.27 -6.85 21.75
C THR A 53 -6.51 -5.42 21.26
N GLN A 54 -6.82 -5.27 19.97
CA GLN A 54 -7.57 -4.13 19.48
C GLN A 54 -8.91 -4.63 18.94
N ALA A 55 -9.98 -4.29 19.66
CA ALA A 55 -11.34 -4.71 19.36
C ALA A 55 -11.89 -3.98 18.12
N GLN A 56 -11.45 -4.40 16.93
CA GLN A 56 -12.03 -3.93 15.68
C GLN A 56 -13.41 -4.56 15.50
N ARG A 57 -14.41 -3.74 15.83
CA ARG A 57 -15.85 -3.97 15.59
C ARG A 57 -16.08 -4.57 14.21
N THR A 58 -17.07 -5.44 14.11
CA THR A 58 -17.68 -5.96 12.86
C THR A 58 -18.41 -4.85 12.06
N GLN A 59 -17.67 -3.80 11.67
CA GLN A 59 -18.05 -2.98 10.53
C GLN A 59 -18.04 -3.91 9.32
N GLY A 60 -19.19 -4.12 8.68
CA GLY A 60 -19.30 -4.98 7.49
C GLY A 60 -18.22 -4.61 6.48
N ALA A 61 -17.49 -5.63 6.00
CA ALA A 61 -16.17 -5.46 5.40
C ALA A 61 -16.11 -4.27 4.43
N VAL A 62 -15.46 -3.19 4.85
CA VAL A 62 -15.34 -1.97 4.06
C VAL A 62 -14.27 -2.24 3.00
N TYR A 63 -14.68 -2.17 1.73
CA TYR A 63 -13.80 -2.37 0.59
C TYR A 63 -13.28 -1.02 0.09
N HIS A 64 -11.97 -0.94 -0.15
CA HIS A 64 -11.36 0.19 -0.83
C HIS A 64 -11.19 -0.11 -2.32
N GLN A 65 -11.25 0.92 -3.16
CA GLN A 65 -10.82 0.87 -4.56
C GLN A 65 -9.30 1.10 -4.62
N ALA A 66 -8.55 0.24 -3.91
CA ALA A 66 -7.11 0.30 -3.79
C ALA A 66 -6.55 -1.11 -3.47
N GLN A 67 -5.39 -1.42 -4.04
CA GLN A 67 -4.67 -2.67 -3.88
C GLN A 67 -3.53 -2.50 -2.89
N CYS A 68 -3.23 -3.54 -2.12
CA CYS A 68 -2.03 -3.55 -1.29
C CYS A 68 -0.79 -3.81 -2.15
N ASP A 69 0.20 -2.95 -2.03
CA ASP A 69 1.40 -3.02 -2.84
C ASP A 69 2.35 -4.18 -2.53
N PHE A 70 2.32 -4.70 -1.31
CA PHE A 70 3.14 -5.85 -0.95
C PHE A 70 2.49 -7.21 -1.24
N CYS A 71 1.17 -7.30 -1.46
CA CYS A 71 0.49 -8.59 -1.63
C CYS A 71 -0.58 -8.65 -2.74
N GLU A 72 -0.78 -7.57 -3.49
CA GLU A 72 -1.73 -7.47 -4.62
C GLU A 72 -3.22 -7.74 -4.29
N SER A 73 -3.58 -7.87 -3.01
CA SER A 73 -4.97 -8.02 -2.58
C SER A 73 -5.69 -6.67 -2.52
N ILE A 74 -6.97 -6.64 -2.91
CA ILE A 74 -7.87 -5.49 -2.65
C ILE A 74 -7.95 -5.25 -1.13
N ILE A 75 -7.73 -4.00 -0.72
CA ILE A 75 -7.69 -3.63 0.69
C ILE A 75 -9.11 -3.71 1.30
N LYS A 76 -9.22 -4.47 2.39
CA LYS A 76 -10.43 -4.61 3.21
C LYS A 76 -10.13 -4.09 4.62
N GLY A 77 -11.01 -3.28 5.19
CA GLY A 77 -10.76 -2.64 6.48
C GLY A 77 -9.80 -1.46 6.35
N MET A 78 -8.71 -1.44 7.12
CA MET A 78 -7.79 -0.29 7.16
C MET A 78 -6.91 -0.20 5.90
N ARG A 79 -6.98 0.93 5.18
CA ARG A 79 -6.00 1.32 4.16
C ARG A 79 -4.92 2.20 4.79
N HIS A 80 -3.65 1.82 4.62
CA HIS A 80 -2.50 2.61 5.04
C HIS A 80 -1.88 3.25 3.78
N LYS A 81 -2.22 4.51 3.50
CA LYS A 81 -1.67 5.25 2.36
C LYS A 81 -0.36 5.93 2.76
N CYS A 82 0.70 5.75 1.97
CA CYS A 82 1.91 6.53 2.16
C CYS A 82 1.70 7.98 1.73
N ILE A 83 1.95 8.95 2.61
CA ILE A 83 1.78 10.38 2.31
C ILE A 83 2.97 10.99 1.55
N ASN A 84 4.03 10.20 1.35
CA ASN A 84 5.25 10.58 0.63
C ASN A 84 5.34 9.94 -0.77
N CYS A 85 4.26 9.27 -1.23
CA CYS A 85 4.15 8.59 -2.52
C CYS A 85 2.87 9.01 -3.26
N PRO A 86 2.87 9.11 -4.60
CA PRO A 86 1.65 9.45 -5.34
C PRO A 86 0.61 8.33 -5.23
N ASP A 87 1.01 7.16 -5.69
CA ASP A 87 0.38 5.86 -5.52
C ASP A 87 1.40 5.04 -4.69
N PHE A 88 1.00 4.72 -3.45
CA PHE A 88 1.57 3.63 -2.65
C PHE A 88 0.69 3.35 -1.42
N ASP A 89 0.16 2.13 -1.33
CA ASP A 89 -0.91 1.73 -0.43
C ASP A 89 -0.69 0.33 0.16
N LEU A 90 -0.88 0.18 1.48
CA LEU A 90 -0.70 -1.08 2.20
C LEU A 90 -1.96 -1.48 2.97
N CYS A 91 -2.25 -2.78 3.03
CA CYS A 91 -3.22 -3.34 3.97
C CYS A 91 -2.60 -3.55 5.37
N ASP A 92 -3.46 -3.78 6.36
CA ASP A 92 -3.08 -3.94 7.76
C ASP A 92 -2.09 -5.09 8.01
N SER A 93 -2.16 -6.19 7.24
CA SER A 93 -1.18 -7.29 7.33
C SER A 93 0.19 -6.97 6.74
N CYS A 94 0.33 -5.88 5.99
CA CYS A 94 1.54 -5.52 5.26
C CYS A 94 2.26 -4.29 5.82
N ILE A 95 1.59 -3.44 6.61
CA ILE A 95 2.17 -2.19 7.14
C ILE A 95 3.43 -2.42 7.99
N ALA A 96 3.50 -3.53 8.74
CA ALA A 96 4.69 -3.87 9.54
C ALA A 96 5.97 -4.08 8.70
N LEU A 97 5.83 -4.43 7.42
CA LEU A 97 6.97 -4.56 6.51
C LEU A 97 7.53 -3.20 6.08
N ALA A 98 6.73 -2.13 6.13
CA ALA A 98 7.10 -0.80 5.64
C ALA A 98 8.35 -0.24 6.34
N ALA A 99 8.50 -0.45 7.64
CA ALA A 99 9.68 0.00 8.39
C ALA A 99 11.03 -0.50 7.85
N THR A 100 11.03 -1.60 7.07
CA THR A 100 12.25 -2.18 6.46
C THR A 100 12.24 -2.12 4.93
N GLN A 101 11.07 -2.15 4.30
CA GLN A 101 10.90 -2.22 2.84
C GLN A 101 10.49 -0.88 2.21
N HIS A 102 10.12 0.09 3.04
CA HIS A 102 9.77 1.45 2.66
C HIS A 102 10.18 2.44 3.78
N PRO A 103 11.49 2.53 4.09
CA PRO A 103 11.99 3.39 5.16
C PRO A 103 11.78 4.88 4.88
N ASP A 104 11.90 5.69 5.93
CA ASP A 104 11.88 7.17 5.90
C ASP A 104 10.58 7.78 5.35
N HIS A 105 9.50 6.99 5.35
CA HIS A 105 8.23 7.28 4.69
C HIS A 105 7.06 7.16 5.67
N THR A 106 6.19 8.17 5.71
CA THR A 106 5.07 8.27 6.64
C THR A 106 3.79 7.70 6.02
N PHE A 107 2.95 7.06 6.85
CA PHE A 107 1.67 6.48 6.45
C PHE A 107 0.50 7.10 7.23
N MET A 108 -0.63 7.28 6.53
CA MET A 108 -1.91 7.70 7.09
C MET A 108 -2.92 6.55 7.04
N GLN A 109 -3.72 6.41 8.09
CA GLN A 109 -4.82 5.45 8.17
C GLN A 109 -6.11 6.01 7.56
N ILE A 110 -6.74 5.25 6.66
CA ILE A 110 -8.03 5.57 6.05
C ILE A 110 -8.98 4.41 6.32
N ALA A 111 -9.95 4.62 7.20
CA ALA A 111 -10.87 3.57 7.68
C ALA A 111 -12.12 3.38 6.80
N LYS A 112 -12.48 4.36 5.96
CA LYS A 112 -13.64 4.32 5.05
C LYS A 112 -13.35 5.12 3.77
N PRO A 113 -13.82 4.68 2.58
CA PRO A 113 -13.79 5.49 1.36
C PRO A 113 -14.45 6.86 1.58
N GLY A 114 -13.86 7.92 1.02
CA GLY A 114 -14.36 9.29 1.14
C GLY A 114 -14.03 10.02 2.45
N HIS A 115 -13.37 9.38 3.42
CA HIS A 115 -12.66 10.12 4.47
C HIS A 115 -11.40 10.78 3.85
N PRO A 116 -10.90 11.92 4.38
CA PRO A 116 -10.13 12.89 3.59
C PRO A 116 -8.85 12.31 2.97
N GLU A 117 -8.94 11.97 1.69
CA GLU A 117 -7.80 11.65 0.84
C GLU A 117 -7.08 12.96 0.50
N ILE A 118 -5.88 13.16 1.06
CA ILE A 118 -4.99 14.25 0.61
C ILE A 118 -4.48 13.87 -0.78
N LYS A 119 -5.25 14.23 -1.82
CA LYS A 119 -4.83 14.09 -3.22
C LYS A 119 -3.79 15.16 -3.51
N MET A 120 -2.53 14.75 -3.67
CA MET A 120 -1.50 15.64 -4.21
C MET A 120 -1.91 16.02 -5.64
N GLN A 121 -2.27 17.28 -5.85
CA GLN A 121 -2.79 17.76 -7.12
C GLN A 121 -1.69 17.79 -8.18
N SER A 122 -1.96 17.16 -9.34
CA SER A 122 -1.10 17.32 -10.52
C SER A 122 -1.22 18.75 -11.05
N MET A 123 -0.16 19.54 -10.93
CA MET A 123 0.04 20.73 -11.75
C MET A 123 0.53 20.29 -13.15
N TYR A 124 0.00 20.94 -14.18
CA TYR A 124 0.27 20.67 -15.60
C TYR A 124 1.73 20.93 -16.01
#